data_AF-A0A933JYG1-F1
#
_entry.id   AF-A0A933JYG1-F1
#
_cell.length_a   1.000
_cell.length_b   1.000
_cell.length_c   1.000
_cell.angle_alpha   90.00
_cell.angle_beta   90.00
_cell.angle_gamma   90.00
#
_symmetry.space_group_name_H-M   'P 1'
#
loop_
_entity.id
_entity.type
_entity.pdbx_description
1 polymer ?
#
loop_
_entity_poly.entity_id
_entity_poly.type
_entity_poly.pdbx_seq_one_letter_code
_entity_poly.pdbx_strand_id
1 'polypeptide(L)'
;MPVKTGPYCFSWSRLAVITAYSSSPDETDSSPFITAAGTRTRDGVIAANFLNFGTRVKIPALYGEKVFVVEDRMAARNSGKVDVWMPSKSLAMQFGVKKAEIVVLD
;
A
#
# COMPACT_ATOMS: atom_id res chain seq x y z
N MET A 1 12.14 -16.47 -9.05
CA MET A 1 11.86 -16.62 -10.50
C MET A 1 10.56 -15.90 -10.79
N PRO A 2 10.46 -15.01 -11.79
CA PRO A 2 9.20 -14.35 -12.10
C PRO A 2 8.24 -15.38 -12.69
N VAL A 3 7.09 -15.55 -12.05
CA VAL A 3 5.99 -16.37 -12.57
C VAL A 3 5.15 -15.45 -13.45
N LYS A 4 5.05 -15.76 -14.76
CA LYS A 4 4.16 -15.03 -15.68
C LYS A 4 2.81 -15.73 -15.74
N THR A 5 1.83 -15.27 -14.97
CA THR A 5 0.44 -15.74 -15.05
C THR A 5 -0.50 -14.54 -14.96
N GLY A 6 -0.88 -13.98 -16.12
CA GLY A 6 -1.84 -12.87 -16.23
C GLY A 6 -1.44 -11.79 -17.24
N PRO A 7 -2.25 -10.73 -17.42
CA PRO A 7 -2.00 -9.63 -18.36
C PRO A 7 -0.81 -8.73 -17.97
N TYR A 8 -0.09 -9.05 -16.89
CA TYR A 8 1.03 -8.29 -16.37
C TYR A 8 2.33 -8.91 -16.86
N CYS A 9 3.20 -8.09 -17.45
CA CYS A 9 4.37 -8.56 -18.19
C CYS A 9 5.44 -9.11 -17.24
N PHE A 10 5.46 -8.61 -15.99
CA PHE A 10 6.32 -9.08 -14.92
C PHE A 10 5.59 -9.07 -13.58
N SER A 11 5.41 -10.26 -12.99
CA SER A 11 5.04 -10.38 -11.58
C SER A 11 6.13 -11.06 -10.78
N TRP A 12 6.53 -10.38 -9.71
CA TRP A 12 7.36 -10.92 -8.66
C TRP A 12 6.64 -10.74 -7.33
N SER A 13 6.97 -11.58 -6.37
CA SER A 13 6.38 -11.51 -5.04
C SER A 13 7.46 -11.47 -3.96
N ARG A 14 7.10 -10.93 -2.80
CA ARG A 14 7.93 -10.95 -1.60
C ARG A 14 7.08 -10.90 -0.35
N LEU A 15 7.64 -11.37 0.75
CA LEU A 15 7.10 -11.06 2.08
C LEU A 15 7.37 -9.58 2.40
N ALA A 16 6.34 -8.93 2.94
CA ALA A 16 6.42 -7.58 3.47
C ALA A 16 5.64 -7.47 4.78
N VAL A 17 6.02 -6.50 5.60
CA VAL A 17 5.21 -6.07 6.74
C VAL A 17 4.15 -5.12 6.20
N ILE A 18 2.89 -5.47 6.43
CA ILE A 18 1.73 -4.70 6.01
C ILE A 18 1.15 -4.01 7.25
N THR A 19 1.03 -2.69 7.16
CA THR A 19 0.37 -1.85 8.17
C THR A 19 -0.81 -1.13 7.53
N ALA A 20 -1.55 -0.36 8.33
CA ALA A 20 -2.56 0.54 7.84
C ALA A 20 -2.38 1.93 8.45
N TYR A 21 -2.71 2.95 7.66
CA TYR A 21 -2.74 4.36 8.08
C TYR A 21 -4.06 4.99 7.67
N SER A 22 -4.36 6.16 8.24
CA SER A 22 -5.57 6.91 7.89
C SER A 22 -5.24 8.39 7.68
N SER A 23 -6.05 9.06 6.88
CA SER A 23 -5.99 10.52 6.69
C SER A 23 -6.54 11.30 7.89
N SER A 24 -6.40 10.79 9.12
CA SER A 24 -6.80 11.53 10.31
C SER A 24 -5.94 12.81 10.40
N PRO A 25 -6.54 14.00 10.55
CA PRO A 25 -5.80 15.27 10.63
C PRO A 25 -4.71 15.29 11.70
N ASP A 26 -4.86 14.45 12.74
CA ASP A 26 -3.91 14.28 13.83
C ASP A 26 -2.57 13.65 13.40
N GLU A 27 -2.46 13.16 12.15
CA GLU A 27 -1.30 12.44 11.61
C GLU A 27 -0.71 13.09 10.34
N THR A 28 -1.26 14.22 9.87
CA THR A 28 -0.87 14.87 8.59
C THR A 28 -0.86 16.39 8.69
N ASP A 29 -0.11 17.07 7.82
CA ASP A 29 -0.17 18.53 7.71
C ASP A 29 -1.50 19.00 7.09
N SER A 30 -1.63 20.31 6.85
CA SER A 30 -2.77 21.04 6.29
C SER A 30 -3.54 20.42 5.09
N SER A 31 -3.06 19.33 4.46
CA SER A 31 -3.81 18.56 3.44
C SER A 31 -3.88 17.04 3.69
N PRO A 32 -4.66 16.56 4.68
CA PRO A 32 -4.70 15.15 5.12
C PRO A 32 -5.07 14.12 4.04
N PHE A 33 -5.70 14.57 2.95
CA PHE A 33 -6.26 13.72 1.91
C PHE A 33 -5.49 13.77 0.59
N ILE A 34 -4.32 14.42 0.54
CA ILE A 34 -3.46 14.46 -0.65
C ILE A 34 -2.27 13.50 -0.45
N THR A 35 -2.10 12.57 -1.38
CA THR A 35 -0.99 11.61 -1.38
C THR A 35 0.31 12.26 -1.86
N ALA A 36 1.45 11.61 -1.63
CA ALA A 36 2.73 12.05 -2.19
C ALA A 36 2.78 12.06 -3.74
N ALA A 37 1.86 11.38 -4.43
CA ALA A 37 1.69 11.46 -5.88
C ALA A 37 0.79 12.65 -6.33
N GLY A 38 0.27 13.45 -5.39
CA GLY A 38 -0.62 14.58 -5.67
C GLY A 38 -2.07 14.19 -5.93
N THR A 39 -2.47 12.95 -5.65
CA THR A 39 -3.84 12.44 -5.83
C THR A 39 -4.63 12.50 -4.52
N ARG A 40 -5.95 12.32 -4.58
CA ARG A 40 -6.76 12.17 -3.37
C ARG A 40 -6.68 10.75 -2.82
N THR A 41 -6.58 10.63 -1.50
CA THR A 41 -6.66 9.33 -0.82
C THR A 41 -8.01 8.67 -1.04
N ARG A 42 -7.99 7.35 -1.24
CA ARG A 42 -9.17 6.52 -1.52
C ARG A 42 -8.85 5.05 -1.27
N ASP A 43 -9.90 4.25 -1.21
CA ASP A 43 -9.74 2.79 -1.15
C ASP A 43 -8.88 2.28 -2.31
N GLY A 44 -7.89 1.43 -2.00
CA GLY A 44 -6.92 0.93 -2.97
C GLY A 44 -5.60 1.71 -3.04
N VAL A 45 -5.46 2.83 -2.34
CA VAL A 45 -4.16 3.52 -2.21
C VAL A 45 -3.27 2.83 -1.17
N ILE A 46 -1.99 2.66 -1.49
CA ILE A 46 -0.97 2.23 -0.55
C ILE A 46 0.24 3.17 -0.54
N ALA A 47 0.93 3.21 0.60
CA ALA A 47 2.24 3.83 0.74
C ALA A 47 3.33 2.75 0.73
N ALA A 48 4.37 2.94 -0.08
CA ALA A 48 5.54 2.05 -0.09
C ALA A 48 6.74 2.80 -0.65
N ASN A 49 7.86 2.86 0.07
CA ASN A 49 9.03 3.63 -0.39
C ASN A 49 9.88 2.88 -1.43
N PHE A 50 9.86 1.55 -1.41
CA PHE A 50 10.69 0.70 -2.25
C PHE A 50 10.07 0.35 -3.62
N LEU A 51 8.88 0.89 -3.91
CA LEU A 51 8.18 0.70 -5.17
C LEU A 51 7.99 2.06 -5.86
N ASN A 52 7.96 2.08 -7.18
CA ASN A 52 7.68 3.30 -7.92
C ASN A 52 6.22 3.74 -7.74
N PHE A 53 5.93 5.02 -7.95
CA PHE A 53 4.53 5.45 -8.02
C PHE A 53 3.83 4.79 -9.20
N GLY A 54 2.54 4.48 -9.04
CA GLY A 54 1.73 3.79 -10.05
C GLY A 54 1.93 2.27 -10.08
N THR A 55 2.90 1.72 -9.35
CA THR A 55 3.07 0.26 -9.23
C THR A 55 1.80 -0.35 -8.65
N ARG A 56 1.30 -1.40 -9.31
CA ARG A 56 0.13 -2.16 -8.87
C ARG A 56 0.55 -3.34 -8.01
N VAL A 57 -0.17 -3.56 -6.91
CA VAL A 57 0.17 -4.59 -5.91
C VAL A 57 -1.08 -5.35 -5.50
N LYS A 58 -1.00 -6.66 -5.38
CA LYS A 58 -2.00 -7.50 -4.70
C LYS A 58 -1.46 -8.00 -3.37
N ILE A 59 -2.36 -8.23 -2.42
CA ILE A 59 -2.05 -8.88 -1.13
C ILE A 59 -3.05 -10.03 -0.92
N PRO A 60 -2.87 -11.17 -1.60
CA PRO A 60 -3.92 -12.19 -1.74
C PRO A 60 -4.45 -12.72 -0.41
N ALA A 61 -3.56 -12.97 0.55
CA ALA A 61 -3.94 -13.49 1.87
C ALA A 61 -4.82 -12.53 2.70
N LEU A 62 -4.83 -11.23 2.39
CA LEU A 62 -5.56 -10.22 3.15
C LEU A 62 -6.75 -9.63 2.39
N TYR A 63 -6.65 -9.54 1.06
CA TYR A 63 -7.63 -8.83 0.22
C TYR A 63 -8.01 -9.58 -1.07
N GLY A 64 -7.59 -10.84 -1.22
CA GLY A 64 -7.88 -11.65 -2.41
C GLY A 64 -7.35 -11.00 -3.70
N GLU A 65 -8.24 -10.81 -4.67
CA GLU A 65 -7.89 -10.28 -6.00
C GLU A 65 -7.79 -8.76 -6.07
N LYS A 66 -8.05 -8.04 -4.97
CA LYS A 66 -8.01 -6.58 -4.93
C LYS A 66 -6.63 -6.06 -5.30
N VAL A 67 -6.62 -5.11 -6.24
CA VAL A 67 -5.43 -4.41 -6.70
C VAL A 67 -5.31 -3.08 -5.98
N PHE A 68 -4.13 -2.82 -5.45
CA PHE A 68 -3.72 -1.57 -4.85
C PHE A 68 -2.75 -0.83 -5.76
N VAL A 69 -2.67 0.50 -5.61
CA VAL A 69 -1.76 1.36 -6.36
C VAL A 69 -0.89 2.14 -5.39
N VAL A 70 0.42 2.13 -5.64
CA VAL A 70 1.39 2.95 -4.89
C VAL A 70 1.21 4.40 -5.30
N GLU A 71 0.58 5.20 -4.45
CA GLU A 71 0.40 6.64 -4.67
C GLU A 71 0.97 7.47 -3.52
N ASP A 72 1.38 6.83 -2.42
CA ASP A 72 1.86 7.55 -1.25
C ASP A 72 3.24 7.06 -0.75
N ARG A 73 3.83 7.83 0.16
CA ARG A 73 5.14 7.57 0.76
C ARG A 73 5.07 7.53 2.27
N MET A 74 6.04 6.83 2.85
CA MET A 74 6.23 6.72 4.29
C MET A 74 7.50 7.44 4.71
N ALA A 75 7.61 7.82 5.98
CA ALA A 75 8.88 8.24 6.56
C ALA A 75 10.01 7.23 6.27
N ALA A 76 11.23 7.70 5.98
CA ALA A 76 12.35 6.88 5.51
C ALA A 76 12.67 5.65 6.39
N ARG A 77 12.44 5.74 7.70
CA ARG A 77 12.58 4.63 8.66
C ARG A 77 11.66 3.43 8.40
N ASN A 78 10.62 3.59 7.58
CA ASN A 78 9.62 2.57 7.26
C ASN A 78 9.80 1.94 5.87
N SER A 79 10.97 2.11 5.23
CA SER A 79 11.17 1.76 3.82
C SER A 79 11.05 0.28 3.45
N GLY A 80 10.87 -0.64 4.41
CA GLY A 80 10.62 -2.06 4.17
C GLY A 80 9.15 -2.50 4.30
N LYS A 81 8.21 -1.56 4.43
CA LYS A 81 6.79 -1.82 4.73
C LYS A 81 5.88 -1.37 3.59
N VAL A 82 4.67 -1.94 3.57
CA VAL A 82 3.55 -1.46 2.77
C VAL A 82 2.47 -0.99 3.73
N ASP A 83 2.01 0.24 3.56
CA ASP A 83 0.95 0.83 4.40
C ASP A 83 -0.33 0.99 3.61
N VAL A 84 -1.41 0.37 4.07
CA VAL A 84 -2.72 0.41 3.39
C VAL A 84 -3.52 1.60 3.91
N TRP A 85 -3.97 2.47 3.00
CA TRP A 85 -4.85 3.57 3.40
C TRP A 85 -6.21 3.04 3.87
N MET A 86 -6.71 3.61 4.97
CA MET A 86 -8.03 3.34 5.52
C MET A 86 -8.78 4.64 5.82
N PRO A 87 -10.13 4.63 5.75
CA PRO A 87 -10.93 5.84 5.93
C PRO A 87 -10.98 6.33 7.38
N SER A 88 -10.58 5.52 8.36
CA SER A 88 -10.52 5.94 9.77
C SER A 88 -9.35 5.31 10.52
N LYS A 89 -8.88 6.03 11.56
CA LYS A 89 -7.86 5.56 12.48
C LYS A 89 -8.28 4.29 13.23
N SER A 90 -9.55 4.18 13.60
CA SER A 90 -10.08 2.99 14.28
C SER A 90 -9.93 1.72 13.43
N LEU A 91 -10.19 1.81 12.12
CA LEU A 91 -9.99 0.69 11.19
C LEU A 91 -8.51 0.36 11.03
N ALA A 92 -7.65 1.37 10.91
CA ALA A 92 -6.20 1.18 10.83
C ALA A 92 -5.65 0.48 12.08
N MET A 93 -6.12 0.86 13.27
CA MET A 93 -5.75 0.22 14.53
C MET A 93 -6.25 -1.22 14.62
N GLN A 94 -7.50 -1.48 14.21
CA GLN A 94 -8.07 -2.84 14.18
C GLN A 94 -7.36 -3.75 13.19
N PHE A 95 -6.87 -3.21 12.07
CA PHE A 95 -6.10 -3.98 11.10
C PHE A 95 -4.78 -4.49 11.70
N GLY A 96 -4.10 -3.66 12.48
CA GLY A 96 -2.86 -4.01 13.17
C GLY A 96 -1.68 -4.22 12.21
N VAL A 97 -0.66 -4.94 12.69
CA VAL A 97 0.54 -5.27 11.89
C VAL A 97 0.43 -6.69 11.38
N LYS A 98 0.53 -6.89 10.07
CA LYS A 98 0.48 -8.21 9.43
C LYS A 98 1.76 -8.47 8.66
N LYS A 99 2.10 -9.74 8.48
CA LYS A 99 3.14 -10.18 7.54
C LYS A 99 2.44 -11.00 6.46
N ALA A 100 2.55 -10.54 5.22
CA ALA A 100 1.91 -11.21 4.10
C ALA A 100 2.77 -11.08 2.84
N GLU A 101 2.52 -11.97 1.89
CA GLU A 101 3.10 -11.86 0.56
C GLU A 101 2.40 -10.74 -0.22
N ILE A 102 3.20 -9.87 -0.81
CA ILE A 102 2.76 -8.92 -1.82
C ILE A 102 3.14 -9.45 -3.20
N VAL A 103 2.25 -9.28 -4.17
CA VAL A 103 2.49 -9.60 -5.57
C VAL A 103 2.49 -8.31 -6.37
N VAL A 104 3.62 -7.96 -6.96
CA VAL A 104 3.75 -6.77 -7.82
C VAL A 104 3.32 -7.13 -9.23
N LEU A 105 2.53 -6.24 -9.83
CA LEU A 105 1.93 -6.38 -11.16
C LEU A 105 2.46 -5.25 -12.05
N ASP A 106 3.65 -5.43 -12.62
CA ASP A 106 4.18 -4.53 -13.65
C ASP A 106 3.50 -4.83 -15.00
#